data_AF-A0A8S1NEK0-F1
#
_entry.id   AF-A0A8S1NEK0-F1
#
_cell.length_a   1.000
_cell.length_b   1.000
_cell.length_c   1.000
_cell.angle_alpha   90.00
_cell.angle_beta   90.00
_cell.angle_gamma   90.00
#
_symmetry.space_group_name_H-M   'P 1'
#
loop_
_entity.id
_entity.type
_entity.pdbx_description
1 polymer ?
#
loop_
_entity_poly.entity_id
_entity_poly.type
_entity_poly.pdbx_seq_one_letter_code
_entity_poly.pdbx_strand_id
1 'polypeptide(L)'
;MEYSFIQSIFSGELISNLECLNCKKVTKSVEQFSALSLELPELKQQGFFKQFVTNQKQTISLKECLDYFYEPVIDSFTLCSCGTRSSKRKYSFQQQSNLLCIHLQRFLNKSQKDTKHVSFPIKDHNFQDYFNFDSEQNYRLFGIVVHLHDQGGDHFETILRYQNSQFLSIKDEMIEIVQQKYVEECEALLLFYEKVDNQLDPFKTSLRKNLQNQHNMISNQELSLKDDELCYLPHFWYEQFLYLAKPPQIITSHLICPHNLLKPDYWDFRLEYENANSVQLNSQLDTNTSFITIVEVQNSNSPANIQESSAQKQLQLTSIIIPKAVCEFLIEKYGGGPIIEKNIKTCSACIEYAQQMSRRRKLERQLIMKYENLQGYDRIYFVHEEWLRKWQIYLYNSKSILQRNSLFGYPPPGEITNYLLLDKDQQIIQQKKDGQHFHMITAPIWHILQEIYGGGKIFNQKQVPLFPLILNNNNINRLNYNRMIFFRQKSLKIYIKAVSISTNQKFNNDKNLKNQELSLKHTKIF
;
A
#
# COMPACT_ATOMS: atom_id res chain seq x y z
N MET A 1 0.29 12.04 0.84
CA MET A 1 -0.18 10.73 1.34
C MET A 1 -0.73 9.97 0.15
N GLU A 2 -0.21 8.78 -0.13
CA GLU A 2 -0.80 7.91 -1.15
C GLU A 2 -2.16 7.43 -0.65
N TYR A 3 -3.20 7.63 -1.45
CA TYR A 3 -4.54 7.18 -1.13
C TYR A 3 -4.59 5.65 -1.12
N SER A 4 -5.06 5.07 -0.02
CA SER A 4 -5.37 3.64 0.06
C SER A 4 -6.88 3.45 0.15
N PHE A 5 -7.43 2.67 -0.79
CA PHE A 5 -8.83 2.26 -0.79
C PHE A 5 -9.24 1.63 0.55
N ILE A 6 -8.39 0.75 1.10
CA ILE A 6 -8.64 0.09 2.38
C ILE A 6 -8.72 1.11 3.51
N GLN A 7 -7.82 2.09 3.55
CA GLN A 7 -7.88 3.17 4.54
C GLN A 7 -9.16 3.99 4.40
N SER A 8 -9.61 4.30 3.19
CA SER A 8 -10.83 5.10 2.99
C SER A 8 -12.12 4.45 3.52
N ILE A 9 -12.12 3.12 3.67
CA ILE A 9 -13.30 2.34 4.07
C ILE A 9 -13.24 1.97 5.54
N PHE A 10 -12.11 1.41 5.97
CA PHE A 10 -11.93 0.83 7.31
C PHE A 10 -11.32 1.81 8.32
N SER A 11 -10.69 2.90 7.87
CA SER A 11 -10.02 3.82 8.79
C SER A 11 -11.03 4.63 9.59
N GLY A 12 -10.83 4.68 10.90
CA GLY A 12 -11.32 5.73 11.78
C GLY A 12 -10.16 6.46 12.45
N GLU A 13 -10.48 7.39 13.34
CA GLU A 13 -9.52 8.19 14.10
C GLU A 13 -9.85 8.17 15.59
N LEU A 14 -8.81 7.96 16.40
CA LEU A 14 -8.82 8.09 17.85
C LEU A 14 -8.00 9.31 18.26
N ILE A 15 -8.41 9.97 19.33
CA ILE A 15 -7.57 10.91 20.07
C ILE A 15 -6.92 10.14 21.21
N SER A 16 -5.60 10.08 21.20
CA SER A 16 -4.82 9.58 22.32
C SER A 16 -4.42 10.75 23.22
N ASN A 17 -4.87 10.71 24.48
CA ASN A 17 -4.51 11.70 25.50
C ASN A 17 -3.47 11.07 26.43
N LEU A 18 -2.23 11.55 26.35
CA LEU A 18 -1.12 11.09 27.18
C LEU A 18 -0.86 12.10 28.30
N GLU A 19 -1.23 11.77 29.54
CA GLU A 19 -0.99 12.61 30.72
C GLU A 19 0.24 12.09 31.49
N CYS A 20 1.27 12.93 31.61
CA CYS A 20 2.44 12.60 32.43
C CYS A 20 2.08 12.58 33.92
N LEU A 21 2.37 11.48 34.61
CA LEU A 21 2.06 11.32 36.03
C LEU A 21 2.92 12.21 36.93
N ASN A 22 4.08 12.66 36.44
CA ASN A 22 5.00 13.54 37.17
C ASN A 22 4.63 15.03 37.01
N CYS A 23 4.68 15.57 35.78
CA CYS A 23 4.45 17.01 35.55
C CYS A 23 3.01 17.37 35.15
N LYS A 24 2.11 16.39 35.05
CA LYS A 24 0.68 16.55 34.66
C LYS A 24 0.42 17.13 33.27
N LYS A 25 1.47 17.34 32.46
CA LYS A 25 1.32 17.77 31.06
C LYS A 25 0.55 16.71 30.25
N VAL A 26 -0.43 17.17 29.48
CA VAL A 26 -1.21 16.34 28.56
C VAL A 26 -0.74 16.61 27.12
N THR A 27 -0.43 15.55 26.40
CA THR A 27 -0.16 15.57 24.96
C THR A 27 -1.28 14.85 24.23
N LYS A 28 -1.84 15.48 23.19
CA LYS A 28 -2.86 14.86 22.34
C LYS A 28 -2.25 14.47 21.00
N SER A 29 -2.56 13.28 20.53
CA SER A 29 -2.23 12.82 19.17
C SER A 29 -3.45 12.18 18.52
N VAL A 30 -3.59 12.39 17.21
CA VAL A 30 -4.59 11.68 16.39
C VAL A 30 -3.94 10.39 15.89
N GLU A 31 -4.62 9.27 16.11
CA GLU A 31 -4.16 7.93 15.72
C GLU A 31 -5.21 7.28 14.83
N GLN A 32 -4.79 6.77 13.68
CA GLN A 32 -5.67 6.06 12.75
C GLN A 32 -5.78 4.58 13.14
N PHE A 33 -6.98 4.02 13.02
CA PHE A 33 -7.22 2.58 13.22
C PHE A 33 -7.98 2.00 12.03
N SER A 34 -7.60 0.80 11.58
CA SER A 34 -8.39 0.02 10.60
C SER A 34 -9.24 -1.07 11.28
N ALA A 35 -8.90 -1.41 12.52
CA ALA A 35 -9.64 -2.33 13.37
C ALA A 35 -9.42 -1.94 14.84
N LEU A 36 -10.46 -2.05 15.66
CA LEU A 36 -10.38 -1.87 17.11
C LEU A 36 -10.08 -3.21 17.75
N SER A 37 -8.93 -3.33 18.40
CA SER A 37 -8.63 -4.52 19.20
C SER A 37 -9.03 -4.28 20.64
N LEU A 38 -10.03 -5.01 21.11
CA LEU A 38 -10.61 -4.89 22.44
C LEU A 38 -10.17 -6.04 23.32
N GLU A 39 -9.63 -5.71 24.48
CA GLU A 39 -9.36 -6.67 25.55
C GLU A 39 -10.67 -7.13 26.21
N LEU A 40 -10.70 -8.38 26.66
CA LEU A 40 -11.86 -8.91 27.39
C LEU A 40 -11.70 -8.64 28.89
N PRO A 41 -12.52 -7.80 29.53
CA PRO A 41 -12.36 -7.47 30.94
C PRO A 41 -12.45 -8.72 31.82
N GLU A 42 -11.67 -8.74 32.89
CA GLU A 42 -11.82 -9.76 33.92
C GLU A 42 -13.06 -9.47 34.76
N LEU A 43 -13.89 -10.48 34.97
CA LEU A 43 -15.05 -10.35 35.82
C LEU A 43 -14.57 -10.23 37.26
N LYS A 44 -14.71 -9.02 37.84
CA LYS A 44 -14.48 -8.82 39.27
C LYS A 44 -15.41 -9.78 40.00
N GLN A 45 -14.83 -10.70 40.78
CA GLN A 45 -15.59 -11.62 41.62
C GLN A 45 -16.48 -10.79 42.56
N GLN A 46 -17.75 -10.62 42.21
CA GLN A 46 -18.76 -10.14 43.15
C GLN A 46 -18.82 -11.18 44.27
N GLY A 47 -18.72 -10.73 45.52
CA GLY A 47 -18.41 -11.54 46.70
C GLY A 47 -19.14 -12.89 46.81
N PHE A 48 -18.52 -13.79 47.58
CA PHE A 48 -18.81 -15.21 47.86
C PHE A 48 -20.27 -15.71 47.81
N PHE A 49 -21.27 -14.86 47.97
CA PHE A 49 -22.69 -15.24 48.06
C PHE A 49 -23.44 -15.39 46.73
N LYS A 50 -22.91 -14.93 45.58
CA LYS A 50 -23.58 -15.11 44.27
C LYS A 50 -23.13 -16.35 43.48
N GLN A 51 -22.03 -16.99 43.89
CA GLN A 51 -21.46 -18.14 43.18
C GLN A 51 -22.30 -19.42 43.33
N PHE A 52 -23.17 -19.48 44.34
CA PHE A 52 -23.99 -20.67 44.65
C PHE A 52 -25.39 -20.67 44.01
N VAL A 53 -25.79 -19.61 43.26
CA VAL A 53 -27.19 -19.46 42.80
C VAL A 53 -27.35 -19.49 41.27
N THR A 54 -26.29 -19.39 40.46
CA THR A 54 -26.46 -19.44 38.99
C THR A 54 -25.33 -20.19 38.28
N ASN A 55 -25.64 -21.36 37.70
CA ASN A 55 -24.86 -22.04 36.65
C ASN A 55 -24.86 -21.25 35.32
N GLN A 56 -24.88 -19.91 35.37
CA GLN A 56 -24.90 -19.07 34.18
C GLN A 56 -23.47 -18.88 33.67
N LYS A 57 -23.23 -19.24 32.40
CA LYS A 57 -22.04 -18.83 31.65
C LYS A 57 -21.82 -17.33 31.89
N GLN A 58 -20.66 -16.99 32.41
CA GLN A 58 -20.23 -15.60 32.58
C GLN A 58 -20.24 -14.90 31.21
N THR A 59 -21.12 -13.91 31.04
CA THR A 59 -21.28 -13.14 29.79
C THR A 59 -20.76 -11.72 30.00
N ILE A 60 -20.05 -11.19 29.00
CA ILE A 60 -19.59 -9.80 28.94
C ILE A 60 -20.21 -9.19 27.68
N SER A 61 -20.61 -7.93 27.71
CA SER A 61 -21.11 -7.23 26.53
C SER A 61 -19.99 -6.55 25.75
N LEU A 62 -20.21 -6.36 24.45
CA LEU A 62 -19.32 -5.57 23.60
C LEU A 62 -19.13 -4.14 24.13
N LYS A 63 -20.17 -3.58 24.76
CA LYS A 63 -20.12 -2.26 25.40
C LYS A 63 -19.14 -2.25 26.57
N GLU A 64 -19.17 -3.28 27.43
CA GLU A 64 -18.20 -3.41 28.52
C GLU A 64 -16.76 -3.55 28.02
N CYS A 65 -16.53 -4.26 26.91
CA CYS A 65 -15.20 -4.32 26.29
C CYS A 65 -14.72 -2.93 25.81
N LEU A 66 -15.61 -2.11 25.26
CA LEU A 66 -15.29 -0.73 24.86
C LEU A 66 -15.11 0.20 26.05
N ASP A 67 -15.92 0.06 27.10
CA ASP A 67 -15.75 0.79 28.35
C ASP A 67 -14.37 0.51 28.95
N TYR A 68 -13.96 -0.76 28.96
CA TYR A 68 -12.61 -1.15 29.36
C TYR A 68 -11.51 -0.56 28.45
N PHE A 69 -11.74 -0.48 27.13
CA PHE A 69 -10.82 0.19 26.20
C PHE A 69 -10.64 1.69 26.49
N TYR A 70 -11.64 2.37 27.04
CA TYR A 70 -11.54 3.78 27.44
C TYR A 70 -10.87 4.01 28.79
N GLU A 71 -10.63 2.95 29.58
CA GLU A 71 -9.96 3.08 30.86
C GLU A 71 -8.49 3.53 30.67
N PRO A 72 -7.95 4.40 31.54
CA PRO A 72 -6.57 4.85 31.41
C PRO A 72 -5.57 3.70 31.58
N VAL A 73 -4.70 3.51 30.60
CA VAL A 73 -3.62 2.50 30.64
C VAL A 73 -2.29 3.19 30.96
N ILE A 74 -1.45 2.55 31.77
CA ILE A 74 -0.11 3.06 32.07
C ILE A 74 0.78 2.92 30.83
N ASP A 75 1.39 4.02 30.41
CA ASP A 75 2.40 4.08 29.36
C ASP A 75 3.76 4.38 29.98
N SER A 76 4.62 3.35 29.98
CA SER A 76 5.99 3.39 30.47
C SER A 76 7.05 3.51 29.35
N PHE A 77 6.61 3.63 28.09
CA PHE A 77 7.51 3.67 26.93
C PHE A 77 7.75 5.11 26.49
N THR A 78 6.72 5.96 26.53
CA THR A 78 6.79 7.32 26.00
C THR A 78 7.54 8.26 26.96
N LEU A 79 8.59 8.93 26.47
CA LEU A 79 9.37 9.91 27.23
C LEU A 79 8.68 11.27 27.23
N CYS A 80 8.34 11.78 28.41
CA CYS A 80 7.82 13.13 28.59
C CYS A 80 8.94 14.18 28.49
N SER A 81 8.59 15.41 28.12
CA SER A 81 9.53 16.54 28.09
C SER A 81 10.16 16.89 29.45
N CYS A 82 9.60 16.41 30.57
CA CYS A 82 10.22 16.54 31.89
C CYS A 82 11.21 15.42 32.24
N GLY A 83 11.50 14.51 31.30
CA GLY A 83 12.49 13.45 31.46
C GLY A 83 11.96 12.12 32.04
N THR A 84 10.67 12.01 32.37
CA THR A 84 10.08 10.79 32.94
C THR A 84 9.36 9.94 31.88
N ARG A 85 9.33 8.61 32.10
CA ARG A 85 8.52 7.64 31.32
C ARG A 85 7.41 7.07 32.19
N SER A 86 6.60 7.96 32.75
CA SER A 86 5.49 7.58 33.61
C SER A 86 4.30 8.44 33.21
N SER A 87 3.48 7.89 32.32
CA SER A 87 2.29 8.55 31.81
C SER A 87 1.10 7.59 31.90
N LYS A 88 -0.11 8.13 31.88
CA LYS A 88 -1.33 7.37 31.60
C LYS A 88 -1.88 7.82 30.25
N ARG A 89 -2.35 6.86 29.45
CA ARG A 89 -2.92 7.08 28.14
C ARG A 89 -4.40 6.77 28.17
N LYS A 90 -5.21 7.67 27.59
CA LYS A 90 -6.65 7.48 27.44
C LYS A 90 -7.07 7.76 26.00
N TYR A 91 -7.86 6.87 25.42
CA TYR A 91 -8.41 7.04 24.08
C TYR A 91 -9.83 7.61 24.10
N SER A 92 -10.19 8.27 23.00
CA SER A 92 -11.56 8.71 22.69
C SER A 92 -11.72 8.71 21.16
N PHE A 93 -12.91 8.47 20.65
CA PHE A 93 -13.14 8.53 19.20
C PHE A 93 -13.18 9.97 18.70
N GLN A 94 -12.45 10.24 17.61
CA GLN A 94 -12.56 11.47 16.84
C GLN A 94 -13.44 11.26 15.62
N GLN A 95 -13.22 10.16 14.90
CA GLN A 95 -13.95 9.81 13.70
C GLN A 95 -14.14 8.29 13.63
N GLN A 96 -15.36 7.88 13.32
CA GLN A 96 -15.73 6.50 13.06
C GLN A 96 -15.54 6.08 11.60
N SER A 97 -15.26 4.81 11.36
CA SER A 97 -15.11 4.23 10.03
C SER A 97 -16.47 3.94 9.36
N ASN A 98 -16.49 3.82 8.03
CA ASN A 98 -17.68 3.32 7.32
C ASN A 98 -17.88 1.82 7.56
N LEU A 99 -16.79 1.05 7.54
CA LEU A 99 -16.78 -0.34 7.98
C LEU A 99 -15.96 -0.46 9.26
N LEU A 100 -16.62 -0.85 10.34
CA LEU A 100 -16.04 -1.03 11.65
C LEU A 100 -15.65 -2.49 11.82
N CYS A 101 -14.35 -2.75 11.91
CA CYS A 101 -13.80 -4.03 12.30
C CYS A 101 -13.47 -4.00 13.80
N ILE A 102 -14.03 -4.93 14.57
CA ILE A 102 -13.74 -5.12 15.99
C ILE A 102 -13.11 -6.49 16.17
N HIS A 103 -11.91 -6.51 16.72
CA HIS A 103 -11.19 -7.70 17.12
C HIS A 103 -11.30 -7.91 18.63
N LEU A 104 -11.81 -9.07 19.05
CA LEU A 104 -11.84 -9.48 20.45
C LEU A 104 -10.55 -10.25 20.77
N GLN A 105 -9.69 -9.68 21.62
CA GLN A 105 -8.37 -10.23 21.92
C GLN A 105 -8.46 -11.45 22.85
N ARG A 106 -8.79 -12.61 22.28
CA ARG A 106 -8.96 -13.87 23.04
C ARG A 106 -7.66 -14.57 23.45
N PHE A 107 -6.50 -14.14 22.93
CA PHE A 107 -5.20 -14.78 23.19
C PHE A 107 -4.20 -13.88 23.94
N LEU A 108 -4.66 -12.75 24.47
CA LEU A 108 -3.77 -11.77 25.08
C LEU A 108 -2.99 -12.35 26.26
N ASN A 109 -1.66 -12.46 26.11
CA ASN A 109 -0.72 -12.95 27.12
C ASN A 109 -1.08 -14.33 27.72
N LYS A 110 -1.86 -15.13 27.00
CA LYS A 110 -2.35 -16.44 27.43
C LYS A 110 -1.97 -17.51 26.40
N SER A 111 -1.59 -18.69 26.87
CA SER A 111 -1.40 -19.87 26.03
C SER A 111 -2.72 -20.53 25.60
N GLN A 112 -3.81 -20.20 26.28
CA GLN A 112 -5.15 -20.73 26.02
C GLN A 112 -6.10 -19.62 25.57
N LYS A 113 -6.98 -19.96 24.64
CA LYS A 113 -8.04 -19.07 24.15
C LYS A 113 -9.01 -18.73 25.28
N ASP A 114 -9.34 -17.45 25.39
CA ASP A 114 -10.40 -16.95 26.26
C ASP A 114 -11.77 -17.26 25.63
N THR A 115 -12.47 -18.22 26.21
CA THR A 115 -13.78 -18.72 25.75
C THR A 115 -14.96 -17.96 26.33
N LYS A 116 -14.72 -16.85 27.06
CA LYS A 116 -15.79 -16.00 27.58
C LYS A 116 -16.72 -15.57 26.45
N HIS A 117 -18.02 -15.76 26.68
CA HIS A 117 -19.02 -15.32 25.72
C HIS A 117 -19.13 -13.80 25.75
N VAL A 118 -19.05 -13.18 24.58
CA VAL A 118 -19.20 -11.73 24.41
C VAL A 118 -20.51 -11.49 23.67
N SER A 119 -21.47 -10.82 24.30
CA SER A 119 -22.73 -10.45 23.66
C SER A 119 -22.53 -9.20 22.79
N PHE A 120 -23.08 -9.22 21.58
CA PHE A 120 -22.95 -8.12 20.63
C PHE A 120 -24.26 -7.91 19.86
N PRO A 121 -24.55 -6.68 19.40
CA PRO A 121 -25.78 -6.38 18.67
C PRO A 121 -25.75 -7.01 17.28
N ILE A 122 -26.76 -7.82 16.95
CA ILE A 122 -26.90 -8.48 15.64
C ILE A 122 -27.81 -7.67 14.71
N LYS A 123 -28.88 -7.11 15.27
CA LYS A 123 -29.75 -6.18 14.56
C LYS A 123 -29.07 -4.83 14.43
N ASP A 124 -29.60 -4.01 13.53
CA ASP A 124 -29.16 -2.63 13.36
C ASP A 124 -29.26 -1.90 14.71
N HIS A 125 -28.16 -1.27 15.11
CA HIS A 125 -28.01 -0.75 16.45
C HIS A 125 -27.31 0.61 16.45
N ASN A 126 -27.69 1.48 17.38
CA ASN A 126 -27.07 2.78 17.54
C ASN A 126 -25.82 2.66 18.44
N PHE A 127 -24.65 2.89 17.87
CA PHE A 127 -23.35 2.87 18.54
C PHE A 127 -22.97 4.23 19.15
N GLN A 128 -23.92 5.16 19.28
CA GLN A 128 -23.68 6.47 19.88
C GLN A 128 -23.01 6.35 21.26
N ASP A 129 -23.58 5.53 22.15
CA ASP A 129 -23.05 5.30 23.50
C ASP A 129 -21.77 4.44 23.50
N TYR A 130 -21.57 3.63 22.46
CA TYR A 130 -20.36 2.82 22.30
C TYR A 130 -19.15 3.71 22.02
N PHE A 131 -19.35 4.80 21.29
CA PHE A 131 -18.30 5.74 20.90
C PHE A 131 -18.26 7.03 21.74
N ASN A 132 -19.27 7.26 22.59
CA ASN A 132 -19.50 8.51 23.31
C ASN A 132 -19.63 9.73 22.38
N PHE A 133 -20.41 9.60 21.30
CA PHE A 133 -20.74 10.70 20.38
C PHE A 133 -22.08 11.35 20.74
N ASP A 134 -22.28 12.61 20.32
CA ASP A 134 -23.57 13.31 20.50
C ASP A 134 -24.61 12.96 19.42
N SER A 135 -24.17 12.39 18.30
CA SER A 135 -25.02 12.05 17.17
C SER A 135 -25.17 10.54 17.02
N GLU A 136 -26.33 10.10 16.53
CA GLU A 136 -26.61 8.71 16.25
C GLU A 136 -25.56 8.08 15.32
N GLN A 137 -25.11 6.89 15.68
CA GLN A 137 -24.15 6.11 14.92
C GLN A 137 -24.74 4.74 14.62
N ASN A 138 -25.62 4.65 13.63
CA ASN A 138 -26.27 3.38 13.31
C ASN A 138 -25.31 2.45 12.56
N TYR A 139 -25.18 1.22 13.05
CA TYR A 139 -24.35 0.18 12.46
C TYR A 139 -25.14 -1.12 12.34
N ARG A 140 -24.84 -1.87 11.28
CA ARG A 140 -25.41 -3.19 10.99
C ARG A 140 -24.31 -4.23 10.96
N LEU A 141 -24.49 -5.31 11.70
CA LEU A 141 -23.61 -6.48 11.61
C LEU A 141 -23.78 -7.13 10.23
N PHE A 142 -22.69 -7.31 9.49
CA PHE A 142 -22.70 -7.99 8.20
C PHE A 142 -21.75 -9.19 8.13
N GLY A 143 -20.76 -9.28 9.01
CA GLY A 143 -19.81 -10.41 9.03
C GLY A 143 -19.24 -10.69 10.42
N ILE A 144 -18.94 -11.96 10.67
CA ILE A 144 -18.28 -12.45 11.88
C ILE A 144 -17.22 -13.47 11.46
N VAL A 145 -16.05 -13.41 12.07
CA VAL A 145 -15.08 -14.53 12.03
C VAL A 145 -15.06 -15.16 13.40
N VAL A 146 -15.30 -16.46 13.45
CA VAL A 146 -15.30 -17.29 14.66
C VAL A 146 -14.07 -18.18 14.62
N HIS A 147 -13.34 -18.25 15.74
CA HIS A 147 -12.24 -19.20 15.89
C HIS A 147 -12.78 -20.48 16.54
N LEU A 148 -12.71 -21.61 15.84
CA LEU A 148 -13.17 -22.90 16.35
C LEU A 148 -12.09 -23.55 17.24
N HIS A 149 -12.49 -24.41 18.17
CA HIS A 149 -11.60 -25.11 19.09
C HIS A 149 -11.46 -26.58 18.68
N ASP A 150 -10.94 -26.87 17.49
CA ASP A 150 -10.72 -28.26 17.10
C ASP A 150 -9.35 -28.77 17.57
N GLN A 151 -9.32 -30.03 18.02
CA GLN A 151 -8.20 -30.69 18.71
C GLN A 151 -7.00 -31.00 17.79
N GLY A 152 -6.51 -30.01 17.05
CA GLY A 152 -5.37 -30.20 16.16
C GLY A 152 -4.99 -29.03 15.23
N GLY A 153 -5.67 -27.88 15.27
CA GLY A 153 -5.32 -26.73 14.43
C GLY A 153 -6.24 -25.51 14.59
N ASP A 154 -5.84 -24.37 14.00
CA ASP A 154 -6.63 -23.14 13.94
C ASP A 154 -7.66 -23.26 12.80
N HIS A 155 -8.91 -23.59 13.13
CA HIS A 155 -10.03 -23.59 12.20
C HIS A 155 -10.87 -22.33 12.37
N PHE A 156 -11.31 -21.75 11.25
CA PHE A 156 -12.12 -20.54 11.25
C PHE A 156 -13.44 -20.78 10.55
N GLU A 157 -14.49 -20.20 11.11
CA GLU A 157 -15.80 -20.11 10.50
C GLU A 157 -16.07 -18.64 10.19
N THR A 158 -16.62 -18.37 9.01
CA THR A 158 -17.12 -17.04 8.64
C THR A 158 -18.64 -17.07 8.62
N ILE A 159 -19.28 -16.18 9.38
CA ILE A 159 -20.73 -16.01 9.36
C ILE A 159 -21.04 -14.68 8.68
N LEU A 160 -21.84 -14.69 7.62
CA LEU A 160 -22.22 -13.51 6.86
C LEU A 160 -23.73 -13.26 6.96
N ARG A 161 -24.13 -12.00 7.07
CA ARG A 161 -25.54 -11.63 6.96
C ARG A 161 -25.98 -11.75 5.51
N TYR A 162 -27.08 -12.45 5.29
CA TYR A 162 -27.71 -12.70 4.00
C TYR A 162 -29.12 -12.09 3.97
N GLN A 163 -29.80 -12.18 2.81
CA GLN A 163 -31.14 -11.65 2.55
C GLN A 163 -32.13 -11.87 3.71
N ASN A 164 -33.04 -10.92 3.92
CA ASN A 164 -34.09 -10.98 4.96
C ASN A 164 -33.56 -11.22 6.39
N SER A 165 -32.35 -10.76 6.70
CA SER A 165 -31.70 -10.93 8.01
C SER A 165 -31.42 -12.38 8.40
N GLN A 166 -31.30 -13.27 7.40
CA GLN A 166 -30.74 -14.61 7.60
C GLN A 166 -29.20 -14.54 7.68
N PHE A 167 -28.58 -15.62 8.15
CA PHE A 167 -27.12 -15.72 8.22
C PHE A 167 -26.65 -16.98 7.51
N LEU A 168 -25.52 -16.88 6.81
CA LEU A 168 -24.81 -17.98 6.18
C LEU A 168 -23.53 -18.25 6.98
N SER A 169 -23.35 -19.49 7.42
CA SER A 169 -22.09 -20.00 7.95
C SER A 169 -21.28 -20.61 6.82
N ILE A 170 -19.98 -20.30 6.78
CA ILE A 170 -19.01 -20.82 5.81
C ILE A 170 -17.85 -21.42 6.61
N LYS A 171 -17.65 -22.73 6.47
CA LYS A 171 -16.57 -23.52 7.08
C LYS A 171 -15.83 -24.26 5.98
N ASP A 172 -14.71 -23.71 5.53
CA ASP A 172 -13.96 -24.21 4.39
C ASP A 172 -14.86 -24.35 3.14
N GLU A 173 -15.23 -25.57 2.76
CA GLU A 173 -16.09 -25.87 1.60
C GLU A 173 -17.59 -25.95 1.94
N MET A 174 -17.94 -25.96 3.24
CA MET A 174 -19.33 -26.10 3.70
C MET A 174 -20.01 -24.74 3.87
N ILE A 175 -21.17 -24.57 3.25
CA ILE A 175 -22.01 -23.36 3.34
C ILE A 175 -23.40 -23.75 3.84
N GLU A 176 -23.84 -23.18 4.95
CA GLU A 176 -25.11 -23.51 5.59
C GLU A 176 -25.86 -22.26 6.05
N ILE A 177 -27.19 -22.25 5.95
CA ILE A 177 -28.01 -21.20 6.56
C ILE A 177 -28.13 -21.49 8.06
N VAL A 178 -27.78 -20.51 8.89
CA VAL A 178 -27.83 -20.62 10.35
C VAL A 178 -28.87 -19.68 10.94
N GLN A 179 -29.44 -20.10 12.07
CA GLN A 179 -30.43 -19.30 12.81
C GLN A 179 -29.74 -18.16 13.57
N GLN A 180 -30.47 -17.06 13.79
CA GLN A 180 -29.96 -15.91 14.56
C GLN A 180 -29.43 -16.32 15.94
N LYS A 181 -30.08 -17.28 16.62
CA LYS A 181 -29.62 -17.80 17.92
C LYS A 181 -28.21 -18.38 17.87
N TYR A 182 -27.85 -19.07 16.79
CA TYR A 182 -26.49 -19.60 16.60
C TYR A 182 -25.47 -18.46 16.51
N VAL A 183 -25.83 -17.39 15.81
CA VAL A 183 -25.02 -16.17 15.68
C VAL A 183 -24.88 -15.45 17.01
N GLU A 184 -25.94 -15.41 17.83
CA GLU A 184 -25.92 -14.81 19.19
C GLU A 184 -25.00 -15.54 20.14
N GLU A 185 -24.85 -16.86 19.99
CA GLU A 185 -24.11 -17.70 20.93
C GLU A 185 -22.65 -17.95 20.49
N CYS A 186 -22.26 -17.51 19.29
CA CYS A 186 -20.96 -17.83 18.72
C CYS A 186 -19.80 -17.15 19.46
N GLU A 187 -18.62 -17.78 19.42
CA GLU A 187 -17.39 -17.24 20.02
C GLU A 187 -16.66 -16.32 19.05
N ALA A 188 -17.30 -15.20 18.70
CA ALA A 188 -16.76 -14.23 17.75
C ALA A 188 -15.31 -13.83 18.08
N LEU A 189 -14.43 -13.87 17.08
CA LEU A 189 -13.08 -13.35 17.13
C LEU A 189 -13.01 -11.97 16.48
N LEU A 190 -13.62 -11.83 15.29
CA LEU A 190 -13.78 -10.56 14.59
C LEU A 190 -15.26 -10.28 14.34
N LEU A 191 -15.68 -9.04 14.53
CA LEU A 191 -17.00 -8.54 14.19
C LEU A 191 -16.85 -7.43 13.13
N PHE A 192 -17.64 -7.52 12.08
CA PHE A 192 -17.67 -6.54 10.99
C PHE A 192 -19.04 -5.87 10.93
N TYR A 193 -19.03 -4.57 11.19
CA TYR A 193 -20.21 -3.72 11.16
C TYR A 193 -20.10 -2.71 10.02
N GLU A 194 -21.16 -2.56 9.23
CA GLU A 194 -21.29 -1.50 8.25
C GLU A 194 -22.07 -0.35 8.85
N LYS A 195 -21.62 0.88 8.60
CA LYS A 195 -22.37 2.06 9.00
C LYS A 195 -23.61 2.13 8.13
N VAL A 196 -24.78 2.15 8.77
CA VAL A 196 -26.05 2.37 8.10
C VAL A 196 -26.32 3.86 8.15
N ASP A 197 -26.60 4.45 7.00
CA ASP A 197 -27.19 5.78 6.99
C ASP A 197 -28.53 5.72 7.73
N ASN A 198 -28.96 6.80 8.35
CA ASN A 198 -30.36 6.85 8.80
C ASN A 198 -31.19 6.63 7.54
N GLN A 199 -31.81 5.45 7.39
CA GLN A 199 -32.41 4.95 6.14
C GLN A 199 -33.58 5.82 5.62
N LEU A 200 -33.80 6.96 6.25
CA LEU A 200 -34.79 7.98 6.01
C LEU A 200 -34.15 9.30 5.52
N ASP A 201 -33.04 9.25 4.78
CA ASP A 201 -32.63 10.37 3.94
C ASP A 201 -33.10 10.13 2.48
N PRO A 202 -34.36 10.51 2.13
CA PRO A 202 -34.87 10.44 0.77
C PRO A 202 -33.97 11.14 -0.24
N PHE A 203 -33.26 12.20 0.15
CA PHE A 203 -32.43 12.95 -0.76
C PHE A 203 -31.23 12.12 -1.23
N LYS A 204 -30.49 11.50 -0.30
CA LYS A 204 -29.36 10.62 -0.67
C LYS A 204 -29.80 9.43 -1.51
N THR A 205 -30.92 8.80 -1.15
CA THR A 205 -31.46 7.66 -1.91
C THR A 205 -31.85 8.06 -3.33
N SER A 206 -32.49 9.22 -3.47
CA SER A 206 -32.88 9.76 -4.79
C SER A 206 -31.66 10.18 -5.60
N LEU A 207 -30.64 10.75 -4.97
CA LEU A 207 -29.39 11.14 -5.61
C LEU A 207 -28.62 9.93 -6.17
N ARG A 208 -28.53 8.83 -5.38
CA ARG A 208 -27.93 7.56 -5.84
C ARG A 208 -28.66 7.01 -7.06
N LYS A 209 -29.99 6.92 -7.00
CA LYS A 209 -30.81 6.46 -8.11
C LYS A 209 -30.67 7.35 -9.34
N ASN A 210 -30.66 8.67 -9.14
CA ASN A 210 -30.49 9.64 -10.23
C ASN A 210 -29.13 9.45 -10.93
N LEU A 211 -28.04 9.34 -10.18
CA LEU A 211 -26.71 9.11 -10.72
C LEU A 211 -26.62 7.79 -11.50
N GLN A 212 -27.14 6.70 -10.92
CA GLN A 212 -27.21 5.39 -11.57
C GLN A 212 -28.01 5.46 -12.88
N ASN A 213 -29.19 6.08 -12.86
CA ASN A 213 -30.05 6.20 -14.03
C ASN A 213 -29.37 7.01 -15.14
N GLN A 214 -28.78 8.17 -14.82
CA GLN A 214 -28.07 8.98 -15.81
C GLN A 214 -26.87 8.25 -16.41
N HIS A 215 -26.08 7.56 -15.58
CA HIS A 215 -24.98 6.73 -16.06
C HIS A 215 -25.48 5.62 -17.01
N ASN A 216 -26.53 4.90 -16.62
CA ASN A 216 -27.11 3.83 -17.43
C ASN A 216 -27.69 4.35 -18.75
N MET A 217 -28.44 5.46 -18.72
CA MET A 217 -29.00 6.07 -19.92
C MET A 217 -27.91 6.52 -20.91
N ILE A 218 -26.80 7.08 -20.42
CA ILE A 218 -25.65 7.43 -21.27
C ILE A 218 -25.00 6.17 -21.84
N SER A 219 -24.79 5.14 -21.01
CA SER A 219 -24.14 3.89 -21.41
C SER A 219 -24.96 3.11 -22.44
N ASN A 220 -26.29 3.15 -22.31
CA ASN A 220 -27.25 2.54 -23.23
C ASN A 220 -27.59 3.42 -24.44
N GLN A 221 -26.97 4.61 -24.55
CA GLN A 221 -27.24 5.58 -25.61
C GLN A 221 -28.69 6.13 -25.65
N GLU A 222 -29.41 6.05 -24.53
CA GLU A 222 -30.75 6.63 -24.35
C GLU A 222 -30.69 8.13 -24.06
N LEU A 223 -29.57 8.60 -23.48
CA LEU A 223 -29.27 10.01 -23.25
C LEU A 223 -28.02 10.40 -24.04
N SER A 224 -28.18 11.24 -25.06
CA SER A 224 -27.08 11.79 -25.85
C SER A 224 -26.80 13.23 -25.43
N LEU A 225 -25.60 13.46 -24.93
CA LEU A 225 -25.07 14.78 -24.58
C LEU A 225 -23.79 15.03 -25.37
N LYS A 226 -23.43 16.30 -25.58
CA LYS A 226 -22.17 16.63 -26.24
C LYS A 226 -20.99 16.24 -25.35
N ASP A 227 -19.83 16.01 -25.96
CA ASP A 227 -18.64 15.57 -25.21
C ASP A 227 -18.17 16.60 -24.16
N ASP A 228 -18.38 17.89 -24.39
CA ASP A 228 -18.08 18.98 -23.46
C ASP A 228 -19.07 19.08 -22.28
N GLU A 229 -20.23 18.42 -22.38
CA GLU A 229 -21.25 18.30 -21.34
C GLU A 229 -21.09 17.01 -20.51
N LEU A 230 -20.07 16.20 -20.82
CA LEU A 230 -19.81 14.91 -20.17
C LEU A 230 -18.46 14.92 -19.48
N CYS A 231 -18.35 14.12 -18.43
CA CYS A 231 -17.10 13.92 -17.71
C CYS A 231 -16.96 12.48 -17.19
N TYR A 232 -15.73 12.12 -16.86
CA TYR A 232 -15.41 10.88 -16.17
C TYR A 232 -15.50 11.07 -14.66
N LEU A 233 -16.20 10.17 -13.99
CA LEU A 233 -16.18 10.00 -12.54
C LEU A 233 -15.49 8.66 -12.22
N PRO A 234 -14.46 8.63 -11.34
CA PRO A 234 -13.77 7.39 -11.03
C PRO A 234 -14.72 6.32 -10.50
N HIS A 235 -14.68 5.13 -11.10
CA HIS A 235 -15.64 4.06 -10.84
C HIS A 235 -15.60 3.62 -9.37
N PHE A 236 -14.41 3.49 -8.77
CA PHE A 236 -14.29 3.13 -7.35
C PHE A 236 -15.00 4.13 -6.43
N TRP A 237 -14.97 5.43 -6.75
CA TRP A 237 -15.63 6.44 -5.93
C TRP A 237 -17.15 6.36 -6.11
N TYR A 238 -17.59 6.12 -7.35
CA TYR A 238 -19.00 5.85 -7.64
C TYR A 238 -19.53 4.67 -6.81
N GLU A 239 -18.81 3.56 -6.75
CA GLU A 239 -19.16 2.41 -5.89
C GLU A 239 -19.22 2.81 -4.41
N GLN A 240 -18.22 3.55 -3.91
CA GLN A 240 -18.23 4.05 -2.53
C GLN A 240 -19.44 4.97 -2.27
N PHE A 241 -19.80 5.80 -3.23
CA PHE A 241 -20.97 6.67 -3.13
C PHE A 241 -22.28 5.88 -3.05
N LEU A 242 -22.40 4.79 -3.80
CA LEU A 242 -23.59 3.93 -3.77
C LEU A 242 -23.75 3.17 -2.46
N TYR A 243 -22.66 2.68 -1.88
CA TYR A 243 -22.72 1.71 -0.78
C TYR A 243 -22.32 2.25 0.60
N LEU A 244 -21.46 3.27 0.69
CA LEU A 244 -21.02 3.79 1.99
C LEU A 244 -21.99 4.85 2.52
N ALA A 245 -22.28 4.83 3.83
CA ALA A 245 -23.10 5.86 4.47
C ALA A 245 -22.44 7.26 4.42
N LYS A 246 -21.11 7.32 4.48
CA LYS A 246 -20.33 8.56 4.37
C LYS A 246 -19.25 8.40 3.29
N PRO A 247 -19.59 8.63 2.01
CA PRO A 247 -18.62 8.56 0.91
C PRO A 247 -17.45 9.54 1.14
N PRO A 248 -16.20 9.15 0.82
CA PRO A 248 -15.05 10.04 0.94
C PRO A 248 -15.07 11.14 -0.15
N GLN A 249 -14.06 12.02 -0.13
CA GLN A 249 -13.86 13.00 -1.21
C GLN A 249 -13.52 12.31 -2.54
N ILE A 250 -13.84 12.96 -3.66
CA ILE A 250 -13.53 12.45 -5.00
C ILE A 250 -12.04 12.60 -5.29
N ILE A 251 -11.31 11.49 -5.34
CA ILE A 251 -9.85 11.53 -5.55
C ILE A 251 -9.54 11.24 -7.01
N THR A 252 -8.97 12.22 -7.71
CA THR A 252 -8.56 12.07 -9.12
C THR A 252 -7.05 12.13 -9.32
N SER A 253 -6.27 12.36 -8.27
CA SER A 253 -4.81 12.53 -8.34
C SER A 253 -4.06 11.30 -8.89
N HIS A 254 -4.67 10.12 -8.91
CA HIS A 254 -4.14 8.92 -9.55
C HIS A 254 -4.37 8.89 -11.09
N LEU A 255 -5.29 9.73 -11.60
CA LEU A 255 -5.61 9.89 -13.02
C LEU A 255 -5.04 11.19 -13.59
N ILE A 256 -5.03 12.27 -12.81
CA ILE A 256 -4.65 13.62 -13.27
C ILE A 256 -3.26 14.00 -12.75
N CYS A 257 -2.42 14.51 -13.66
CA CYS A 257 -1.08 14.99 -13.31
C CYS A 257 -1.11 16.45 -12.79
N PRO A 258 -0.02 16.96 -12.21
CA PRO A 258 0.05 18.36 -11.76
C PRO A 258 -0.17 19.41 -12.88
N HIS A 259 -0.07 19.03 -14.15
CA HIS A 259 -0.40 19.89 -15.30
C HIS A 259 -1.91 19.91 -15.63
N ASN A 260 -2.77 19.33 -14.79
CA ASN A 260 -4.22 19.20 -15.01
C ASN A 260 -4.62 18.43 -16.28
N LEU A 261 -3.74 17.53 -16.73
CA LEU A 261 -3.97 16.64 -17.87
C LEU A 261 -3.97 15.18 -17.41
N LEU A 262 -4.48 14.28 -18.27
CA LEU A 262 -4.52 12.86 -17.98
C LEU A 262 -3.10 12.30 -17.87
N LYS A 263 -2.79 11.64 -16.75
CA LYS A 263 -1.52 10.95 -16.53
C LYS A 263 -1.36 9.88 -17.61
N PRO A 264 -0.24 9.90 -18.35
CA PRO A 264 0.08 8.84 -19.30
C PRO A 264 0.35 7.53 -18.54
N ASP A 265 0.11 6.43 -19.24
CA ASP A 265 0.48 5.09 -18.84
C ASP A 265 1.84 4.70 -19.47
N TYR A 266 2.39 3.57 -19.02
CA TYR A 266 3.66 3.03 -19.49
C TYR A 266 3.78 2.97 -21.03
N TRP A 267 2.70 2.57 -21.69
CA TRP A 267 2.70 2.35 -23.13
C TRP A 267 2.65 3.65 -23.94
N ASP A 268 2.10 4.72 -23.38
CA ASP A 268 1.95 6.00 -24.07
C ASP A 268 3.31 6.60 -24.45
N PHE A 269 4.32 6.48 -23.58
CA PHE A 269 5.66 7.01 -23.88
C PHE A 269 6.59 5.99 -24.57
N ARG A 270 6.21 4.69 -24.61
CA ARG A 270 7.01 3.63 -25.23
C ARG A 270 6.79 3.53 -26.74
N LEU A 271 5.57 3.76 -27.20
CA LEU A 271 5.20 3.72 -28.63
C LEU A 271 6.06 4.68 -29.45
N GLU A 272 6.23 5.92 -28.97
CA GLU A 272 7.10 6.92 -29.60
C GLU A 272 8.58 6.59 -29.44
N TYR A 273 8.99 6.02 -28.30
CA TYR A 273 10.38 5.64 -28.05
C TYR A 273 10.89 4.55 -29.00
N GLU A 274 10.09 3.54 -29.32
CA GLU A 274 10.46 2.49 -30.28
C GLU A 274 10.51 3.04 -31.72
N ASN A 275 9.58 3.93 -32.08
CA ASN A 275 9.57 4.60 -33.38
C ASN A 275 10.72 5.61 -33.55
N ALA A 276 11.16 6.29 -32.49
CA ALA A 276 12.31 7.20 -32.56
C ALA A 276 13.66 6.47 -32.69
N ASN A 277 13.78 5.22 -32.19
CA ASN A 277 14.99 4.41 -32.34
C ASN A 277 15.13 3.75 -33.73
N SER A 278 14.08 3.76 -34.56
CA SER A 278 14.18 3.29 -35.96
C SER A 278 14.81 4.34 -36.89
N VAL A 279 14.88 5.60 -36.44
CA VAL A 279 15.72 6.63 -37.05
C VAL A 279 17.15 6.43 -36.52
N GLN A 280 18.05 6.04 -37.43
CA GLN A 280 19.39 5.53 -37.15
C GLN A 280 20.18 6.34 -36.12
N LEU A 281 20.73 5.64 -35.12
CA LEU A 281 21.88 6.11 -34.36
C LEU A 281 23.07 6.25 -35.33
N ASN A 282 23.38 7.47 -35.77
CA ASN A 282 24.67 7.75 -36.38
C ASN A 282 25.74 7.56 -35.30
N SER A 283 26.58 6.55 -35.51
CA SER A 283 27.65 6.10 -34.64
C SER A 283 28.86 7.04 -34.69
N GLN A 284 28.68 8.30 -34.29
CA GLN A 284 29.76 9.25 -34.05
C GLN A 284 29.44 10.09 -32.82
N LEU A 285 29.58 9.49 -31.64
CA LEU A 285 29.74 10.23 -30.40
C LEU A 285 31.24 10.37 -30.17
N ASP A 286 31.77 11.55 -30.51
CA ASP A 286 33.16 11.92 -30.24
C ASP A 286 33.45 11.83 -28.73
N THR A 287 34.67 11.41 -28.39
CA THR A 287 35.13 11.12 -27.02
C THR A 287 35.17 12.35 -26.10
N ASN A 288 34.79 13.54 -26.58
CA ASN A 288 34.85 14.81 -25.85
C ASN A 288 33.49 15.45 -25.57
N THR A 289 32.36 14.82 -25.93
CA THR A 289 31.03 15.34 -25.57
C THR A 289 30.68 15.03 -24.12
N SER A 290 30.53 16.06 -23.28
CA SER A 290 30.08 15.91 -21.89
C SER A 290 28.68 15.28 -21.82
N PHE A 291 28.43 14.45 -20.81
CA PHE A 291 27.15 13.75 -20.60
C PHE A 291 25.94 14.71 -20.59
N ILE A 292 26.14 15.94 -20.11
CA ILE A 292 25.14 17.01 -20.07
C ILE A 292 24.67 17.41 -21.49
N THR A 293 25.60 17.52 -22.44
CA THR A 293 25.30 17.93 -23.83
C THR A 293 24.51 16.86 -24.59
N ILE A 294 24.70 15.59 -24.28
CA ILE A 294 23.97 14.46 -24.91
C ILE A 294 22.48 14.47 -24.51
N VAL A 295 22.15 15.01 -23.33
CA VAL A 295 20.78 15.13 -22.83
C VAL A 295 20.00 16.26 -23.53
N GLU A 296 20.68 17.31 -23.99
CA GLU A 296 20.06 18.51 -24.56
C GLU A 296 19.83 18.44 -26.09
N VAL A 297 20.59 17.62 -26.83
CA VAL A 297 20.71 17.76 -28.31
C VAL A 297 19.67 17.00 -29.15
N GLN A 298 18.71 16.25 -28.58
CA GLN A 298 17.77 15.44 -29.39
C GLN A 298 16.28 15.78 -29.20
N ASN A 299 15.95 17.06 -29.28
CA ASN A 299 14.56 17.54 -29.37
C ASN A 299 14.27 18.13 -30.76
N SER A 300 13.83 17.28 -31.69
CA SER A 300 13.02 17.71 -32.82
C SER A 300 12.40 16.47 -33.46
N ASN A 301 11.22 16.08 -32.98
CA ASN A 301 10.17 15.42 -33.77
C ASN A 301 8.99 15.18 -32.83
N SER A 302 7.96 16.02 -32.92
CA SER A 302 6.65 15.72 -32.35
C SER A 302 5.99 14.63 -33.20
N PRO A 303 5.58 13.48 -32.64
CA PRO A 303 4.81 12.52 -33.43
C PRO A 303 3.37 13.01 -33.56
N ALA A 304 3.01 13.33 -34.79
CA ALA A 304 1.64 13.50 -35.24
C ALA A 304 0.84 12.19 -35.09
N ASN A 305 -0.45 12.34 -34.80
CA ASN A 305 -1.52 11.34 -34.94
C ASN A 305 -1.26 9.96 -34.33
N ILE A 306 -1.62 9.78 -33.06
CA ILE A 306 -1.83 8.45 -32.47
C ILE A 306 -3.31 8.31 -32.13
N GLN A 307 -3.81 7.12 -32.45
CA GLN A 307 -5.00 6.47 -31.92
C GLN A 307 -5.20 6.76 -30.42
N GLU A 308 -6.42 6.51 -29.93
CA GLU A 308 -6.74 6.58 -28.51
C GLU A 308 -5.64 5.95 -27.62
N SER A 309 -5.09 6.76 -26.71
CA SER A 309 -3.91 6.44 -25.91
C SER A 309 -4.21 5.36 -24.86
N SER A 310 -3.19 4.63 -24.38
CA SER A 310 -3.33 3.61 -23.32
C SER A 310 -3.98 4.21 -22.08
N ALA A 311 -3.54 5.41 -21.69
CA ALA A 311 -4.15 6.19 -20.63
C ALA A 311 -5.65 6.46 -20.84
N GLN A 312 -6.08 6.79 -22.06
CA GLN A 312 -7.50 7.06 -22.39
C GLN A 312 -8.35 5.79 -22.26
N LYS A 313 -7.88 4.66 -22.80
CA LYS A 313 -8.56 3.37 -22.64
C LYS A 313 -8.70 2.96 -21.19
N GLN A 314 -7.63 3.11 -20.41
CA GLN A 314 -7.69 2.79 -18.99
C GLN A 314 -8.63 3.74 -18.23
N LEU A 315 -8.68 5.03 -18.58
CA LEU A 315 -9.63 5.97 -17.99
C LEU A 315 -11.07 5.52 -18.21
N GLN A 316 -11.42 5.08 -19.42
CA GLN A 316 -12.75 4.53 -19.73
C GLN A 316 -13.06 3.25 -18.96
N LEU A 317 -12.08 2.37 -18.75
CA LEU A 317 -12.27 1.13 -18.00
C LEU A 317 -12.38 1.35 -16.48
N THR A 318 -11.80 2.42 -15.95
CA THR A 318 -11.76 2.69 -14.50
C THR A 318 -12.65 3.85 -14.07
N SER A 319 -13.50 4.35 -14.95
CA SER A 319 -14.40 5.48 -14.70
C SER A 319 -15.75 5.26 -15.35
N ILE A 320 -16.78 5.87 -14.78
CA ILE A 320 -18.08 5.98 -15.42
C ILE A 320 -18.22 7.34 -16.11
N ILE A 321 -19.08 7.43 -17.11
CA ILE A 321 -19.43 8.69 -17.77
C ILE A 321 -20.75 9.19 -17.22
N ILE A 322 -20.78 10.47 -16.82
CA ILE A 322 -21.95 11.16 -16.29
C ILE A 322 -22.03 12.61 -16.83
N PRO A 323 -23.18 13.29 -16.73
CA PRO A 323 -23.27 14.71 -17.07
C PRO A 323 -22.36 15.57 -16.19
N LYS A 324 -21.68 16.55 -16.80
CA LYS A 324 -20.75 17.45 -16.13
C LYS A 324 -21.39 18.21 -14.96
N ALA A 325 -22.62 18.70 -15.13
CA ALA A 325 -23.37 19.37 -14.08
C ALA A 325 -23.59 18.49 -12.83
N VAL A 326 -23.78 17.18 -13.01
CA VAL A 326 -23.90 16.25 -11.87
C VAL A 326 -22.55 16.02 -11.20
N CYS A 327 -21.47 15.92 -11.97
CA CYS A 327 -20.13 15.84 -11.39
C CYS A 327 -19.74 17.11 -10.61
N GLU A 328 -20.07 18.29 -11.13
CA GLU A 328 -19.89 19.58 -10.45
C GLU A 328 -20.61 19.59 -9.10
N PHE A 329 -21.88 19.20 -9.09
CA PHE A 329 -22.64 19.07 -7.85
C PHE A 329 -21.99 18.08 -6.87
N LEU A 330 -21.53 16.92 -7.34
CA LEU A 330 -20.87 15.93 -6.49
C LEU A 330 -19.55 16.45 -5.90
N ILE A 331 -18.76 17.17 -6.69
CA ILE A 331 -17.51 17.79 -6.21
C ILE A 331 -17.80 18.91 -5.21
N GLU A 332 -18.81 19.74 -5.46
CA GLU A 332 -19.24 20.77 -4.50
C GLU A 332 -19.71 20.14 -3.18
N LYS A 333 -20.46 19.04 -3.25
CA LYS A 333 -21.05 18.39 -2.08
C LYS A 333 -20.05 17.56 -1.27
N TYR A 334 -19.18 16.80 -1.95
CA TYR A 334 -18.28 15.81 -1.32
C TYR A 334 -16.82 16.24 -1.32
N GLY A 335 -16.45 17.28 -2.07
CA GLY A 335 -15.07 17.75 -2.22
C GLY A 335 -14.20 16.84 -3.10
N GLY A 336 -12.95 17.26 -3.29
CA GLY A 336 -11.96 16.56 -4.11
C GLY A 336 -11.77 17.21 -5.48
N GLY A 337 -11.62 16.40 -6.53
CA GLY A 337 -11.48 16.87 -7.92
C GLY A 337 -10.06 16.74 -8.48
N PRO A 338 -9.72 17.43 -9.59
CA PRO A 338 -10.61 18.21 -10.47
C PRO A 338 -11.60 17.35 -11.30
N ILE A 339 -12.52 18.01 -12.01
CA ILE A 339 -13.37 17.36 -13.03
C ILE A 339 -12.47 16.78 -14.13
N ILE A 340 -12.77 15.56 -14.55
CA ILE A 340 -12.08 14.90 -15.66
C ILE A 340 -12.98 15.02 -16.90
N GLU A 341 -12.72 16.01 -17.75
CA GLU A 341 -13.53 16.23 -18.96
C GLU A 341 -13.45 15.02 -19.91
N LYS A 342 -14.53 14.73 -20.64
CA LYS A 342 -14.57 13.57 -21.56
C LYS A 342 -13.50 13.66 -22.66
N ASN A 343 -13.16 14.87 -23.10
CA ASN A 343 -12.18 15.18 -24.13
C ASN A 343 -10.74 15.39 -23.58
N ILE A 344 -10.48 15.03 -22.31
CA ILE A 344 -9.17 15.24 -21.68
C ILE A 344 -8.05 14.58 -22.48
N LYS A 345 -6.97 15.34 -22.70
CA LYS A 345 -5.79 14.87 -23.42
C LYS A 345 -4.78 14.24 -22.47
N THR A 346 -4.10 13.21 -22.96
CA THR A 346 -2.93 12.63 -22.29
C THR A 346 -1.80 13.65 -22.24
N CYS A 347 -1.14 13.76 -21.09
CA CYS A 347 -0.15 14.81 -20.81
C CYS A 347 1.17 14.58 -21.57
N SER A 348 1.42 15.37 -22.62
CA SER A 348 2.65 15.32 -23.42
C SER A 348 3.90 15.68 -22.61
N ALA A 349 3.82 16.67 -21.71
CA ALA A 349 4.94 17.05 -20.84
C ALA A 349 5.38 15.89 -19.92
N CYS A 350 4.43 15.10 -19.38
CA CYS A 350 4.75 13.92 -18.59
C CYS A 350 5.32 12.77 -19.46
N ILE A 351 4.84 12.63 -20.69
CA ILE A 351 5.39 11.68 -21.66
C ILE A 351 6.86 12.02 -21.94
N GLU A 352 7.14 13.27 -22.29
CA GLU A 352 8.50 13.74 -22.62
C GLU A 352 9.45 13.53 -21.43
N TYR A 353 9.04 13.92 -20.23
CA TYR A 353 9.86 13.73 -19.03
C TYR A 353 10.12 12.23 -18.73
N ALA A 354 9.12 11.36 -18.92
CA ALA A 354 9.31 9.91 -18.78
C ALA A 354 10.28 9.34 -19.82
N GLN A 355 10.22 9.83 -21.07
CA GLN A 355 11.17 9.46 -22.13
C GLN A 355 12.59 9.93 -21.80
N GLN A 356 12.77 11.18 -21.35
CA GLN A 356 14.06 11.73 -20.93
C GLN A 356 14.66 10.91 -19.79
N MET A 357 13.86 10.57 -18.77
CA MET A 357 14.29 9.70 -17.66
C MET A 357 14.70 8.30 -18.14
N SER A 358 13.94 7.70 -19.06
CA SER A 358 14.27 6.40 -19.64
C SER A 358 15.58 6.45 -20.45
N ARG A 359 15.77 7.49 -21.26
CA ARG A 359 17.00 7.76 -22.04
C ARG A 359 18.20 7.93 -21.11
N ARG A 360 18.10 8.76 -20.07
CA ARG A 360 19.15 8.98 -19.07
C ARG A 360 19.60 7.66 -18.44
N ARG A 361 18.66 6.85 -17.94
CA ARG A 361 18.99 5.54 -17.35
C ARG A 361 19.65 4.58 -18.36
N LYS A 362 19.24 4.62 -19.64
CA LYS A 362 19.85 3.78 -20.69
C LYS A 362 21.31 4.18 -20.95
N LEU A 363 21.57 5.47 -21.13
CA LEU A 363 22.92 5.99 -21.36
C LEU A 363 23.83 5.68 -20.18
N GLU A 364 23.35 5.91 -18.96
CA GLU A 364 24.09 5.63 -17.75
C GLU A 364 24.41 4.12 -17.60
N ARG A 365 23.45 3.22 -17.89
CA ARG A 365 23.74 1.77 -17.94
C ARG A 365 24.81 1.45 -18.98
N GLN A 366 24.73 2.02 -20.18
CA GLN A 366 25.71 1.78 -21.24
C GLN A 366 27.13 2.24 -20.84
N LEU A 367 27.23 3.39 -20.16
CA LEU A 367 28.50 3.89 -19.63
C LEU A 367 29.06 2.93 -18.58
N ILE A 368 28.26 2.54 -17.58
CA ILE A 368 28.71 1.59 -16.55
C ILE A 368 29.17 0.27 -17.18
N MET A 369 28.39 -0.30 -18.12
CA MET A 369 28.76 -1.54 -18.83
C MET A 369 30.11 -1.43 -19.55
N LYS A 370 30.39 -0.28 -20.17
CA LYS A 370 31.62 -0.07 -20.94
C LYS A 370 32.86 -0.10 -20.05
N TYR A 371 32.77 0.41 -18.82
CA TYR A 371 33.93 0.60 -17.93
C TYR A 371 34.00 -0.42 -16.77
N GLU A 372 32.96 -1.20 -16.49
CA GLU A 372 32.93 -2.19 -15.40
C GLU A 372 33.96 -3.31 -15.57
N ASN A 373 34.22 -3.74 -16.81
CA ASN A 373 35.09 -4.89 -17.09
C ASN A 373 36.57 -4.52 -17.26
N LEU A 374 36.91 -3.23 -17.39
CA LEU A 374 38.29 -2.81 -17.60
C LEU A 374 39.18 -3.19 -16.40
N GLN A 375 40.38 -3.69 -16.69
CA GLN A 375 41.38 -4.09 -15.70
C GLN A 375 42.57 -3.12 -15.71
N GLY A 376 43.39 -3.13 -14.65
CA GLY A 376 44.63 -2.35 -14.58
C GLY A 376 44.54 -0.97 -13.93
N TYR A 377 43.61 -0.76 -13.00
CA TYR A 377 43.53 0.50 -12.23
C TYR A 377 44.10 0.34 -10.82
N ASP A 378 45.05 1.20 -10.46
CA ASP A 378 45.73 1.17 -9.16
C ASP A 378 44.92 1.81 -8.03
N ARG A 379 43.86 2.58 -8.37
CA ARG A 379 43.06 3.34 -7.39
C ARG A 379 41.68 2.73 -7.21
N ILE A 380 41.31 2.54 -5.94
CA ILE A 380 40.00 2.06 -5.51
C ILE A 380 39.30 3.16 -4.71
N TYR A 381 38.01 3.36 -4.99
CA TYR A 381 37.16 4.35 -4.32
C TYR A 381 36.04 3.66 -3.55
N PHE A 382 35.51 4.34 -2.54
CA PHE A 382 34.43 3.84 -1.69
C PHE A 382 33.15 4.61 -1.97
N VAL A 383 32.02 3.90 -2.03
CA VAL A 383 30.69 4.49 -2.12
C VAL A 383 29.82 3.94 -0.99
N HIS A 384 29.14 4.82 -0.26
CA HIS A 384 28.23 4.41 0.81
C HIS A 384 27.09 3.51 0.30
N GLU A 385 26.79 2.42 1.02
CA GLU A 385 25.86 1.38 0.56
C GLU A 385 24.44 1.90 0.32
N GLU A 386 23.94 2.80 1.18
CA GLU A 386 22.59 3.33 1.03
C GLU A 386 22.44 4.15 -0.27
N TRP A 387 23.47 4.92 -0.62
CA TRP A 387 23.48 5.70 -1.86
C TRP A 387 23.52 4.76 -3.07
N LEU A 388 24.41 3.74 -3.01
CA LEU A 388 24.54 2.77 -4.09
C LEU A 388 23.25 1.99 -4.32
N ARG A 389 22.55 1.60 -3.25
CA ARG A 389 21.25 0.93 -3.33
C ARG A 389 20.19 1.81 -3.99
N LYS A 390 20.11 3.10 -3.61
CA LYS A 390 19.20 4.07 -4.25
C LYS A 390 19.51 4.21 -5.74
N TRP A 391 20.79 4.31 -6.07
CA TRP A 391 21.27 4.40 -7.45
C TRP A 391 20.93 3.16 -8.28
N GLN A 392 21.16 1.96 -7.77
CA GLN A 392 20.80 0.71 -8.45
C GLN A 392 19.29 0.59 -8.68
N ILE A 393 18.48 0.92 -7.66
CA ILE A 393 17.02 0.91 -7.75
C ILE A 393 16.52 1.90 -8.82
N TYR A 394 17.09 3.11 -8.86
CA TYR A 394 16.85 4.10 -9.90
C TYR A 394 17.20 3.57 -11.30
N LEU A 395 18.40 3.01 -11.46
CA LEU A 395 18.94 2.61 -12.75
C LEU A 395 18.24 1.36 -13.33
N TYR A 396 17.81 0.43 -12.48
CA TYR A 396 17.21 -0.86 -12.86
C TYR A 396 15.72 -0.97 -12.51
N ASN A 397 15.00 0.15 -12.52
CA ASN A 397 13.54 0.21 -12.44
C ASN A 397 12.90 -0.91 -13.28
N SER A 398 12.12 -1.80 -12.64
CA SER A 398 11.43 -2.87 -13.35
C SER A 398 10.27 -2.32 -14.19
N LYS A 399 9.89 -3.05 -15.23
CA LYS A 399 8.71 -2.72 -16.05
C LYS A 399 7.43 -2.64 -15.21
N SER A 400 7.33 -3.44 -14.15
CA SER A 400 6.17 -3.44 -13.24
C SER A 400 6.11 -2.19 -12.35
N ILE A 401 7.23 -1.52 -12.10
CA ILE A 401 7.27 -0.26 -11.33
C ILE A 401 6.84 0.92 -12.21
N LEU A 402 7.14 0.91 -13.51
CA LEU A 402 6.81 1.99 -14.42
C LEU A 402 5.36 1.86 -14.90
N GLN A 403 4.40 2.20 -14.05
CA GLN A 403 2.96 2.27 -14.36
C GLN A 403 2.47 3.70 -14.16
N ARG A 404 1.23 4.03 -14.56
CA ARG A 404 0.62 5.37 -14.42
C ARG A 404 0.94 6.13 -13.12
N ASN A 405 0.89 5.47 -11.96
CA ASN A 405 1.16 6.11 -10.66
C ASN A 405 2.66 6.28 -10.32
N SER A 406 3.52 5.50 -10.97
CA SER A 406 4.96 5.44 -10.74
C SER A 406 5.72 5.59 -12.06
N LEU A 407 5.18 6.41 -12.95
CA LEU A 407 5.59 6.53 -14.35
C LEU A 407 7.09 6.88 -14.50
N PHE A 408 7.58 7.70 -13.57
CA PHE A 408 8.96 8.17 -13.55
C PHE A 408 9.91 7.20 -12.83
N GLY A 409 9.40 6.09 -12.29
CA GLY A 409 10.15 5.15 -11.45
C GLY A 409 10.72 5.83 -10.20
N TYR A 410 11.71 5.19 -9.59
CA TYR A 410 12.46 5.84 -8.51
C TYR A 410 13.24 7.05 -9.02
N PRO A 411 13.39 8.13 -8.21
CA PRO A 411 14.19 9.29 -8.56
C PRO A 411 15.70 8.99 -8.53
N PRO A 412 16.54 9.82 -9.18
CA PRO A 412 17.99 9.69 -9.05
C PRO A 412 18.43 9.85 -7.58
N PRO A 413 19.53 9.19 -7.16
CA PRO A 413 19.98 9.12 -5.76
C PRO A 413 20.45 10.45 -5.14
N GLY A 414 20.66 11.50 -5.95
CA GLY A 414 21.29 12.76 -5.51
C GLY A 414 22.82 12.63 -5.36
N GLU A 415 23.44 13.58 -4.66
CA GLU A 415 24.90 13.62 -4.45
C GLU A 415 25.44 12.40 -3.69
N ILE A 416 26.68 11.98 -3.98
CA ILE A 416 27.31 10.83 -3.32
C ILE A 416 27.58 11.14 -1.84
N THR A 417 26.89 10.43 -0.93
CA THR A 417 26.88 10.69 0.52
C THR A 417 27.93 9.90 1.31
N ASN A 418 29.21 10.01 0.93
CA ASN A 418 30.30 9.30 1.62
C ASN A 418 30.58 9.78 3.06
N TYR A 419 30.00 10.90 3.51
CA TYR A 419 30.21 11.43 4.85
C TYR A 419 29.73 10.48 5.97
N LEU A 420 28.80 9.56 5.68
CA LEU A 420 28.32 8.54 6.64
C LEU A 420 29.37 7.46 6.95
N LEU A 421 30.44 7.41 6.16
CA LEU A 421 31.60 6.56 6.43
C LEU A 421 32.63 7.24 7.35
N LEU A 422 32.41 8.51 7.69
CA LEU A 422 33.37 9.34 8.40
C LEU A 422 33.01 9.52 9.88
N ASP A 423 34.01 9.60 10.73
CA ASP A 423 33.88 10.10 12.10
C ASP A 423 33.90 11.65 12.12
N LYS A 424 33.85 12.22 13.34
CA LYS A 424 33.84 13.69 13.55
C LYS A 424 35.11 14.37 13.03
N ASP A 425 36.21 13.63 12.92
CA ASP A 425 37.51 14.08 12.44
C ASP A 425 37.72 13.79 10.95
N GLN A 426 36.66 13.38 10.26
CA GLN A 426 36.64 13.06 8.82
C GLN A 426 37.50 11.85 8.44
N GLN A 427 37.77 10.94 9.38
CA GLN A 427 38.45 9.67 9.15
C GLN A 427 37.46 8.52 8.93
N ILE A 428 37.86 7.48 8.21
CA ILE A 428 36.99 6.31 7.97
C ILE A 428 36.73 5.59 9.31
N ILE A 429 35.46 5.35 9.64
CA ILE A 429 35.07 4.60 10.83
C ILE A 429 35.59 3.16 10.72
N GLN A 430 36.49 2.77 11.63
CA GLN A 430 37.25 1.50 11.57
C GLN A 430 36.38 0.22 11.59
N GLN A 431 35.12 0.30 12.04
CA GLN A 431 34.20 -0.84 12.16
C GLN A 431 33.36 -1.10 10.89
N LYS A 432 33.54 -0.32 9.82
CA LYS A 432 32.74 -0.44 8.60
C LYS A 432 33.27 -1.58 7.72
N LYS A 433 32.35 -2.36 7.14
CA LYS A 433 32.62 -3.53 6.31
C LYS A 433 32.12 -3.33 4.88
N ASP A 434 32.92 -3.77 3.90
CA ASP A 434 32.53 -3.89 2.49
C ASP A 434 31.31 -4.81 2.37
N GLY A 435 30.39 -4.50 1.45
CA GLY A 435 29.15 -5.27 1.31
C GLY A 435 28.04 -4.94 2.32
N GLN A 436 28.36 -4.19 3.39
CA GLN A 436 27.40 -3.83 4.44
C GLN A 436 27.25 -2.33 4.61
N HIS A 437 28.36 -1.60 4.53
CA HIS A 437 28.39 -0.17 4.81
C HIS A 437 28.87 0.65 3.62
N PHE A 438 29.78 0.09 2.83
CA PHE A 438 30.31 0.69 1.63
C PHE A 438 30.57 -0.38 0.58
N HIS A 439 30.81 0.07 -0.64
CA HIS A 439 31.26 -0.73 -1.76
C HIS A 439 32.51 -0.13 -2.41
N MET A 440 33.44 -1.00 -2.78
CA MET A 440 34.64 -0.65 -3.51
C MET A 440 34.37 -0.60 -5.01
N ILE A 441 34.67 0.53 -5.65
CA ILE A 441 34.52 0.73 -7.10
C ILE A 441 35.83 1.19 -7.76
N THR A 442 35.97 0.89 -9.05
CA THR A 442 37.16 1.27 -9.83
C THR A 442 37.18 2.76 -10.15
N ALA A 443 38.36 3.31 -10.39
CA ALA A 443 38.54 4.73 -10.72
C ALA A 443 37.64 5.23 -11.87
N PRO A 444 37.47 4.53 -13.01
CA PRO A 444 36.59 5.00 -14.08
C PRO A 444 35.12 5.11 -13.64
N ILE A 445 34.62 4.12 -12.90
CA ILE A 445 33.25 4.12 -12.40
C ILE A 445 33.06 5.26 -11.40
N TRP A 446 34.04 5.50 -10.52
CA TRP A 446 34.01 6.63 -9.60
C TRP A 446 33.92 7.96 -10.35
N HIS A 447 34.76 8.19 -11.35
CA HIS A 447 34.74 9.43 -12.11
C HIS A 447 33.41 9.64 -12.83
N ILE A 448 32.82 8.60 -13.42
CA ILE A 448 31.48 8.68 -14.04
C ILE A 448 30.42 9.08 -13.00
N LEU A 449 30.40 8.40 -11.85
CA LEU A 449 29.41 8.71 -10.80
C LEU A 449 29.60 10.12 -10.24
N GLN A 450 30.85 10.54 -10.02
CA GLN A 450 31.17 11.88 -9.53
C GLN A 450 30.81 12.97 -10.56
N GLU A 451 31.00 12.71 -11.85
CA GLU A 451 30.62 13.64 -12.92
C GLU A 451 29.09 13.79 -13.05
N ILE A 452 28.34 12.69 -12.92
CA ILE A 452 26.87 12.70 -13.06
C ILE A 452 26.17 13.21 -11.79
N TYR A 453 26.65 12.85 -10.61
CA TYR A 453 25.96 13.07 -9.34
C TYR A 453 26.65 14.06 -8.41
N GLY A 454 27.93 14.35 -8.60
CA GLY A 454 28.70 15.16 -7.68
C GLY A 454 28.83 14.53 -6.28
N GLY A 455 29.35 15.32 -5.34
CA GLY A 455 29.61 14.87 -3.98
C GLY A 455 30.76 13.85 -3.89
N GLY A 456 30.80 13.10 -2.79
CA GLY A 456 31.81 12.06 -2.56
C GLY A 456 33.22 12.62 -2.32
N LYS A 457 33.69 12.63 -1.07
CA LYS A 457 35.09 12.97 -0.79
C LYS A 457 36.03 11.89 -1.35
N ILE A 458 37.11 12.34 -2.00
CA ILE A 458 38.17 11.47 -2.51
C ILE A 458 39.00 10.97 -1.33
N PHE A 459 39.01 9.65 -1.14
CA PHE A 459 39.92 8.99 -0.21
C PHE A 459 41.24 8.74 -0.95
N ASN A 460 42.23 9.61 -0.78
CA ASN A 460 43.57 9.32 -1.28
C ASN A 460 44.15 8.15 -0.48
N GLN A 461 44.49 7.06 -1.16
CA GLN A 461 45.15 5.88 -0.57
C GLN A 461 46.45 6.22 0.20
N LYS A 462 47.02 7.41 0.00
CA LYS A 462 48.17 7.92 0.76
C LYS A 462 47.84 8.44 2.17
N GLN A 463 46.57 8.63 2.52
CA GLN A 463 46.14 9.15 3.83
C GLN A 463 45.34 8.17 4.68
N VAL A 464 45.04 6.97 4.16
CA VAL A 464 44.58 5.88 5.03
C VAL A 464 45.84 5.23 5.58
N PRO A 465 46.16 5.37 6.89
CA PRO A 465 47.25 4.59 7.45
C PRO A 465 46.92 3.11 7.20
N LEU A 466 47.89 2.38 6.67
CA LEU A 466 47.86 0.92 6.53
C LEU A 466 47.75 0.29 7.93
N PHE A 467 46.62 0.43 8.59
CA PHE A 467 46.20 -0.45 9.65
C PHE A 467 45.50 -1.63 9.00
N PRO A 468 45.77 -2.86 9.46
CA PRO A 468 45.25 -4.04 8.82
C PRO A 468 43.74 -4.09 9.02
N LEU A 469 42.98 -3.60 8.03
CA LEU A 469 41.84 -4.37 7.58
C LEU A 469 42.42 -5.74 7.29
N ILE A 470 42.10 -6.74 8.11
CA ILE A 470 42.68 -8.09 8.05
C ILE A 470 42.45 -8.64 6.63
N LEU A 471 43.43 -8.39 5.77
CA LEU A 471 43.63 -8.99 4.48
C LEU A 471 44.76 -9.97 4.73
N ASN A 472 44.39 -11.23 4.99
CA ASN A 472 45.37 -12.31 5.04
C ASN A 472 46.18 -12.29 3.74
N ASN A 473 47.50 -12.08 3.88
CA ASN A 473 48.48 -11.86 2.80
C ASN A 473 48.64 -13.04 1.82
N ASN A 474 47.84 -14.09 1.92
CA ASN A 474 47.78 -15.18 0.93
C ASN A 474 46.69 -14.98 -0.14
N ASN A 475 45.93 -13.88 -0.09
CA ASN A 475 44.85 -13.60 -1.04
C ASN A 475 45.18 -12.56 -2.11
N ILE A 476 46.38 -11.96 -2.14
CA ILE A 476 46.74 -10.98 -3.17
C ILE A 476 46.73 -11.62 -4.57
N ASN A 477 47.07 -12.91 -4.68
CA ASN A 477 46.97 -13.69 -5.92
C ASN A 477 45.65 -14.48 -6.07
N ARG A 478 44.73 -14.33 -5.10
CA ARG A 478 43.42 -14.98 -5.06
C ARG A 478 42.26 -13.97 -5.05
N LEU A 479 42.54 -12.70 -5.36
CA LEU A 479 41.54 -11.71 -5.77
C LEU A 479 41.03 -12.07 -7.17
N ASN A 480 40.40 -13.24 -7.29
CA ASN A 480 39.22 -13.35 -8.11
C ASN A 480 38.29 -12.28 -7.56
N TYR A 481 38.29 -11.13 -8.23
CA TYR A 481 37.36 -10.06 -8.02
C TYR A 481 35.96 -10.68 -7.80
N ASN A 482 35.50 -10.72 -6.56
CA ASN A 482 34.07 -10.60 -6.28
C ASN A 482 33.69 -9.16 -6.65
N ARG A 483 33.89 -8.80 -7.93
CA ARG A 483 33.39 -7.58 -8.54
C ARG A 483 31.90 -7.62 -8.28
N MET A 484 31.37 -6.59 -7.63
CA MET A 484 29.96 -6.29 -7.69
C MET A 484 29.60 -6.23 -9.18
N ILE A 485 28.99 -7.31 -9.67
CA ILE A 485 28.38 -7.31 -10.98
C ILE A 485 27.12 -6.47 -10.78
N PHE A 486 27.13 -5.23 -11.24
CA PHE A 486 25.96 -4.33 -11.18
C PHE A 486 24.71 -4.98 -11.80
N PHE A 487 24.91 -6.04 -12.61
CA PHE A 487 23.91 -6.83 -13.33
C PHE A 487 23.31 -8.03 -12.58
N ARG A 488 23.74 -8.40 -11.37
CA ARG A 488 23.05 -9.47 -10.61
C ARG A 488 21.88 -8.92 -9.82
N GLN A 489 20.78 -8.61 -10.52
CA GLN A 489 19.47 -8.79 -9.89
C GLN A 489 19.38 -10.27 -9.49
N LYS A 490 19.50 -10.58 -8.19
CA LYS A 490 18.70 -11.67 -7.64
C LYS A 490 17.25 -11.21 -7.79
N SER A 491 16.67 -11.44 -8.97
CA SER A 491 15.23 -11.48 -9.05
C SER A 491 14.83 -12.60 -8.09
N LEU A 492 14.33 -12.24 -6.90
CA LEU A 492 13.46 -13.12 -6.12
C LEU A 492 12.18 -13.29 -6.93
N LYS A 493 12.28 -13.97 -8.08
CA LYS A 493 11.15 -14.65 -8.67
C LYS A 493 11.03 -15.91 -7.85
N ILE A 494 10.11 -15.88 -6.90
CA ILE A 494 9.55 -17.11 -6.35
C ILE A 494 8.85 -17.78 -7.54
N TYR A 495 9.58 -18.66 -8.22
CA TYR A 495 8.97 -19.61 -9.12
C TYR A 495 8.39 -20.69 -8.23
N ILE A 496 7.06 -20.68 -8.05
CA ILE A 496 6.36 -21.86 -7.57
C ILE A 496 6.59 -22.92 -8.65
N LYS A 497 7.57 -23.80 -8.42
CA LYS A 497 8.03 -24.79 -9.41
C LYS A 497 6.98 -25.89 -9.63
N ALA A 498 6.10 -26.09 -8.66
CA ALA A 498 4.86 -26.84 -8.71
C ALA A 498 4.08 -26.59 -7.40
N VAL A 499 2.76 -26.50 -7.47
CA VAL A 499 1.89 -26.79 -6.31
C VAL A 499 1.54 -28.26 -6.42
N SER A 500 2.15 -29.12 -5.61
CA SER A 500 1.71 -30.51 -5.48
C SER A 500 0.55 -30.55 -4.51
N ILE A 501 -0.67 -30.63 -5.01
CA ILE A 501 -1.84 -30.98 -4.21
C ILE A 501 -1.76 -32.50 -4.01
N SER A 502 -1.28 -32.95 -2.84
CA SER A 502 -1.40 -34.35 -2.46
C SER A 502 -2.81 -34.60 -1.96
N THR A 503 -3.69 -35.07 -2.84
CA THR A 503 -4.99 -35.62 -2.44
C THR A 503 -4.74 -36.96 -1.73
N ASN A 504 -4.90 -37.01 -0.41
CA ASN A 504 -4.94 -38.27 0.35
C ASN A 504 -6.29 -38.97 0.15
N GLN A 505 -6.61 -39.33 -1.10
CA GLN A 505 -7.71 -40.23 -1.39
C GLN A 505 -7.19 -41.38 -2.25
N LYS A 506 -7.12 -42.56 -1.63
CA LYS A 506 -7.08 -43.85 -2.33
C LYS A 506 -8.38 -43.97 -3.12
N PHE A 507 -8.34 -43.71 -4.43
CA PHE A 507 -9.38 -44.19 -5.34
C PHE A 507 -8.95 -45.54 -5.91
N ASN A 508 -9.69 -46.57 -5.50
CA ASN A 508 -9.75 -47.82 -6.23
C ASN A 508 -10.32 -47.55 -7.62
N ASN A 509 -9.61 -48.09 -8.62
CA ASN A 509 -10.01 -48.41 -10.00
C ASN A 509 -11.37 -47.88 -10.49
N ASP A 510 -11.33 -47.07 -11.55
CA ASP A 510 -11.89 -47.55 -12.82
C ASP A 510 -11.23 -46.89 -14.04
N LYS A 511 -11.08 -47.70 -15.08
CA LYS A 511 -10.33 -47.42 -16.31
C LYS A 511 -11.10 -46.46 -17.23
N ASN A 512 -10.33 -45.67 -17.98
CA ASN A 512 -10.69 -44.88 -19.16
C ASN A 512 -11.27 -43.49 -18.90
N LEU A 513 -10.40 -42.47 -18.92
CA LEU A 513 -10.63 -41.24 -19.67
C LEU A 513 -9.27 -40.59 -19.98
N LYS A 514 -8.91 -40.62 -21.26
CA LYS A 514 -7.68 -40.05 -21.82
C LYS A 514 -7.75 -38.52 -21.77
N ASN A 515 -6.69 -37.92 -21.23
CA ASN A 515 -6.13 -36.59 -21.50
C ASN A 515 -6.97 -35.63 -22.36
N GLN A 516 -7.65 -34.70 -21.70
CA GLN A 516 -7.89 -33.35 -22.22
C GLN A 516 -7.41 -32.35 -21.17
N GLU A 517 -6.17 -31.89 -21.30
CA GLU A 517 -5.69 -30.70 -20.60
C GLU A 517 -6.41 -29.48 -21.19
N LEU A 518 -7.46 -29.02 -20.51
CA LEU A 518 -8.06 -27.71 -20.74
C LEU A 518 -7.11 -26.65 -20.17
N SER A 519 -6.35 -26.02 -21.07
CA SER A 519 -5.54 -24.84 -20.77
C SER A 519 -6.42 -23.64 -20.41
N LEU A 520 -6.72 -23.46 -19.13
CA LEU A 520 -7.27 -22.21 -18.62
C LEU A 520 -6.17 -21.16 -18.57
N LYS A 521 -6.18 -20.25 -19.55
CA LYS A 521 -5.40 -19.01 -19.54
C LYS A 521 -5.85 -18.17 -18.34
N HIS A 522 -5.03 -18.13 -17.29
CA HIS A 522 -5.22 -17.20 -16.18
C HIS A 522 -4.94 -15.76 -16.64
N THR A 523 -6.00 -14.96 -16.76
CA THR A 523 -5.96 -13.51 -16.64
C THR A 523 -5.57 -13.16 -15.20
N LYS A 524 -4.42 -12.50 -15.03
CA LYS A 524 -4.03 -11.93 -13.74
C LYS A 524 -4.97 -10.79 -13.40
N ILE A 525 -5.73 -10.96 -12.33
CA ILE A 525 -6.37 -9.88 -11.58
C ILE A 525 -5.44 -9.59 -10.39
N PHE A 526 -4.85 -8.39 -10.46
CA PHE A 526 -3.95 -7.66 -9.55
C PHE A 526 -2.53 -8.20 -9.30
#